data_AF-A0A7H4M801-F1
#
_entry.id   AF-A0A7H4M801-F1
#
_cell.length_a   1.000
_cell.length_b   1.000
_cell.length_c   1.000
_cell.angle_alpha   90.00
_cell.angle_beta   90.00
_cell.angle_gamma   90.00
#
_symmetry.space_group_name_H-M   'P 1'
#
loop_
_entity.id
_entity.type
_entity.pdbx_description
1 polymer ?
#
loop_
_entity_poly.entity_id
_entity_poly.type
_entity_poly.pdbx_seq_one_letter_code
_entity_poly.pdbx_strand_id
1 'polypeptide(L)' 'MATVFRDAPEAFLRMIVVHELAHLKEKDHNKAFYQLCCHMEPQYHQLEFDTRLWLTHLSLNRSA' A
#
# COMPACT_ATOMS: atom_id res chain seq x y z
N MET A 1 -5.36 3.40 -13.57
CA MET A 1 -5.33 3.36 -12.09
C MET A 1 -6.53 2.61 -11.51
N ALA A 2 -7.78 3.01 -11.74
CA ALA A 2 -8.96 2.39 -11.09
C ALA A 2 -9.17 0.87 -11.33
N THR A 3 -8.74 0.33 -12.47
CA THR A 3 -8.88 -1.12 -12.73
C THR A 3 -7.92 -1.98 -11.91
N VAL A 4 -6.76 -1.44 -11.50
CA VAL A 4 -5.74 -2.23 -10.78
C VAL A 4 -6.22 -2.68 -9.40
N PHE A 5 -7.10 -1.89 -8.77
CA PHE A 5 -7.64 -2.22 -7.45
C PHE A 5 -8.71 -3.31 -7.50
N ARG A 6 -9.39 -3.51 -8.64
CA ARG A 6 -10.39 -4.57 -8.78
C ARG A 6 -9.77 -5.96 -8.67
N ASP A 7 -8.57 -6.11 -9.23
CA ASP A 7 -7.87 -7.39 -9.34
C ASP A 7 -6.77 -7.55 -8.28
N ALA A 8 -6.64 -6.58 -7.37
CA ALA A 8 -5.63 -6.61 -6.32
C ALA A 8 -6.02 -7.61 -5.21
N PRO A 9 -5.06 -8.39 -4.68
CA PRO A 9 -5.26 -9.18 -3.46
C PRO A 9 -5.79 -8.33 -2.30
N GLU A 10 -6.65 -8.94 -1.46
CA GLU A 10 -7.27 -8.26 -0.31
C GLU A 10 -6.24 -7.60 0.62
N ALA A 11 -5.10 -8.27 0.85
CA ALA A 11 -4.04 -7.76 1.71
C ALA A 11 -3.44 -6.44 1.18
N PHE A 12 -3.35 -6.27 -0.14
CA PHE A 12 -2.87 -5.03 -0.75
C PHE A 12 -3.89 -3.91 -0.61
N LEU A 13 -5.18 -4.22 -0.80
CA LEU A 13 -6.26 -3.26 -0.58
C LEU A 13 -6.29 -2.76 0.87
N ARG A 14 -6.08 -3.66 1.82
CA ARG A 14 -5.99 -3.32 3.24
C ARG A 14 -4.82 -2.39 3.53
N MET A 15 -3.63 -2.69 2.98
CA MET A 15 -2.46 -1.83 3.12
C MET A 15 -2.74 -0.43 2.56
N ILE A 16 -3.34 -0.34 1.37
CA ILE A 16 -3.70 0.95 0.75
C ILE A 16 -4.66 1.73 1.65
N VAL A 17 -5.72 1.09 2.16
CA VAL A 17 -6.66 1.77 3.07
C VAL A 17 -5.97 2.29 4.32
N VAL A 18 -5.10 1.48 4.95
CA VAL A 18 -4.32 1.90 6.12
C VAL A 18 -3.41 3.09 5.80
N HIS A 19 -2.73 3.06 4.65
CA HIS A 19 -1.87 4.15 4.17
C HIS A 19 -2.64 5.47 4.03
N GLU A 20 -3.76 5.43 3.30
CA GLU A 20 -4.55 6.63 3.04
C GLU A 20 -5.27 7.14 4.31
N LEU A 21 -5.67 6.25 5.22
CA LEU A 21 -6.20 6.65 6.52
C LEU A 21 -5.13 7.33 7.39
N ALA A 22 -3.89 6.85 7.36
CA ALA A 22 -2.79 7.49 8.09
C ALA A 22 -2.54 8.92 7.57
N HIS A 23 -2.72 9.16 6.27
CA HIS A 23 -2.61 10.50 5.68
C HIS A 23 -3.62 11.54 6.18
N LEU A 24 -4.73 11.11 6.80
CA LEU A 24 -5.67 12.03 7.46
C LEU A 24 -5.04 12.72 8.68
N LYS A 25 -4.02 12.11 9.29
CA LYS A 25 -3.33 12.63 10.49
C LYS A 25 -1.88 13.03 10.20
N GLU A 26 -1.15 12.20 9.45
CA GLU A 26 0.28 12.35 9.18
C GLU A 26 0.49 12.53 7.66
N LYS A 27 0.87 13.74 7.22
CA LYS A 27 0.96 14.04 5.78
C LYS A 27 2.18 13.44 5.11
N ASP A 28 3.33 13.44 5.79
CA ASP A 28 4.59 12.96 5.25
C ASP A 28 4.86 11.52 5.68
N HIS A 29 5.51 10.72 4.82
CA HIS A 29 5.97 9.36 5.13
C HIS A 29 7.18 9.35 6.09
N ASN A 30 6.99 9.88 7.29
CA ASN A 30 7.99 9.95 8.34
C ASN A 30 7.77 8.85 9.41
N LYS A 31 8.58 8.85 10.48
CA LYS A 31 8.49 7.84 11.54
C LYS A 31 7.09 7.77 12.20
N ALA A 32 6.43 8.91 12.40
CA ALA A 32 5.10 8.95 13.01
C ALA A 32 4.04 8.34 12.09
N PHE A 33 4.11 8.62 10.78
CA PHE A 33 3.27 7.98 9.77
C PHE A 33 3.40 6.45 9.81
N TYR A 34 4.63 5.93 9.72
CA TYR A 34 4.84 4.48 9.72
C TYR A 34 4.42 3.82 11.04
N GLN A 35 4.62 4.49 12.18
CA GLN A 35 4.11 4.01 13.46
C GLN A 35 2.59 3.91 13.49
N LEU A 36 1.89 4.91 12.92
CA LEU A 36 0.43 4.91 12.82
C LEU A 36 -0.06 3.80 11.88
N CYS A 37 0.60 3.59 10.75
CA CYS A 37 0.29 2.49 9.83
C CYS A 37 0.48 1.12 10.52
N CYS A 38 1.61 0.89 11.18
CA CYS A 38 1.89 -0.37 11.89
C CYS A 38 0.97 -0.61 13.09
N HIS A 39 0.38 0.45 13.66
CA HIS A 39 -0.65 0.31 14.68
C HIS A 39 -1.96 -0.25 14.11
N MET A 40 -2.35 0.17 12.90
CA MET A 40 -3.57 -0.32 12.23
C MET A 40 -3.36 -1.67 11.53
N GLU A 41 -2.17 -1.94 11.00
CA GLU A 41 -1.82 -3.19 10.32
C GLU A 41 -0.38 -3.61 10.72
N PRO A 42 -0.21 -4.60 11.61
CA PRO A 42 1.11 -5.04 12.08
C PRO A 42 2.06 -5.51 10.97
N GLN A 43 1.53 -5.98 9.83
CA GLN A 43 2.32 -6.41 8.68
C GLN A 43 2.55 -5.31 7.64
N TYR A 44 2.20 -4.05 7.95
CA TYR A 44 2.13 -2.95 7.00
C TYR A 44 3.37 -2.81 6.12
N HIS A 45 4.58 -2.88 6.70
CA HIS A 45 5.82 -2.75 5.92
C HIS A 45 5.99 -3.85 4.87
N GLN A 46 5.66 -5.10 5.22
CA GLN A 46 5.75 -6.22 4.29
C GLN A 46 4.72 -6.06 3.18
N LEU A 47 3.48 -5.75 3.54
CA LEU A 47 2.39 -5.56 2.58
C LEU A 47 2.64 -4.35 1.65
N GLU A 48 3.26 -3.28 2.15
CA GLU A 48 3.63 -2.12 1.35
C GLU A 48 4.67 -2.52 0.30
N PHE A 49 5.73 -3.21 0.72
CA PHE A 49 6.76 -3.70 -0.18
C PHE A 49 6.17 -4.63 -1.25
N ASP A 50 5.39 -5.63 -0.85
CA ASP A 50 4.80 -6.62 -1.76
C ASP A 50 3.84 -5.97 -2.76
N THR A 51 3.05 -4.99 -2.32
CA THR A 51 2.16 -4.23 -3.21
C THR A 51 2.97 -3.45 -4.26
N ARG A 52 4.05 -2.77 -3.84
CA ARG A 52 4.92 -2.02 -4.76
C ARG A 52 5.61 -2.96 -5.76
N LEU A 53 6.08 -4.11 -5.30
CA LEU A 53 6.69 -5.13 -6.16
C LEU A 53 5.69 -5.68 -7.18
N TRP A 54 4.48 -6.02 -6.74
CA TRP A 54 3.41 -6.51 -7.60
C TRP A 54 3.00 -5.47 -8.66
N LEU A 55 2.82 -4.21 -8.26
CA LEU A 55 2.52 -3.13 -9.20
C LEU A 55 3.63 -2.93 -10.24
N THR A 56 4.89 -3.06 -9.81
CA THR A 56 6.05 -3.02 -10.71
C THR A 56 5.98 -4.15 -11.73
N HIS A 57 5.75 -5.39 -11.29
CA HIS A 57 5.58 -6.54 -12.17
C HIS A 57 4.46 -6.33 -13.20
N LEU A 58 3.29 -5.85 -12.76
CA LEU A 58 2.19 -5.53 -13.67
C LEU A 58 2.56 -4.45 -14.69
N SER A 59 3.31 -3.41 -14.29
CA SER A 59 3.75 -2.35 -15.20
C SER A 59 4.70 -2.86 -16.29
N LEU A 60 5.60 -3.78 -15.92
CA LEU A 60 6.53 -4.41 -16.87
C LEU A 60 5.79 -5.30 -17.87
N ASN A 61 4.80 -6.08 -17.41
CA ASN A 61 4.01 -6.94 -18.29
C ASN A 61 3.04 -6.17 -19.20
N ARG A 62 2.59 -4.97 -18.79
CA ARG A 62 1.71 -4.11 -19.62
C ARG A 62 2.48 -3.29 -20.67
N SER A 63 3.81 -3.26 -20.60
CA SER A 63 4.68 -2.52 -21.51
C SER A 63 5.32 -3.40 -22.59
N ALA A 64 4.91 -4.68 -22.65
CA ALA A 64 5.21 -5.64 -23.71
C ALA A 64 3.95 -5.90 -24.55
#